data_AF-V4JM22-F1
#
_entry.id   AF-V4JM22-F1
#
_cell.length_a   1.000
_cell.length_b   1.000
_cell.length_c   1.000
_cell.angle_alpha   90.00
_cell.angle_beta   90.00
_cell.angle_gamma   90.00
#
_symmetry.space_group_name_H-M   'P 1'
#
loop_
_entity.id
_entity.type
_entity.pdbx_description
1 polymer ?
#
loop_
_entity_poly.entity_id
_entity_poly.type
_entity_poly.pdbx_seq_one_letter_code
_entity_poly.pdbx_strand_id
1 'polypeptide(L)' 'DLADSDQARFAAYRRLFEDMLSAELLQRFRECINGGFVLGSPKFERQIAAMIGRRTWKGAPGRPLKEIDADE' A
#
# COMPACT_ATOMS: atom_id res chain seq x y z
N ASP A 1 -3.06 -22.98 -22.88
CA ASP A 1 -3.35 -22.88 -21.44
C ASP A 1 -2.10 -22.47 -20.70
N LEU A 2 -2.22 -21.64 -19.67
CA LEU A 2 -1.04 -21.13 -18.95
C LEU A 2 -0.46 -22.15 -17.94
N ALA A 3 -1.24 -23.19 -17.56
CA ALA A 3 -0.80 -24.44 -16.94
C ALA A 3 -1.99 -25.42 -16.72
N ASP A 4 -1.69 -26.69 -16.44
CA ASP A 4 -2.67 -27.78 -16.25
C ASP A 4 -3.29 -27.88 -14.84
N SER A 5 -2.90 -27.00 -13.92
CA SER A 5 -3.51 -26.89 -12.59
C SER A 5 -3.60 -25.45 -12.12
N ASP A 6 -4.53 -25.16 -11.22
CA ASP A 6 -4.71 -23.80 -10.68
C ASP A 6 -3.45 -23.30 -9.98
N GLN A 7 -2.78 -24.15 -9.20
CA GLN A 7 -1.52 -23.80 -8.54
C GLN A 7 -0.40 -23.48 -9.55
N ALA A 8 -0.26 -24.30 -10.59
CA ALA A 8 0.74 -24.06 -11.63
C ALA A 8 0.41 -22.80 -12.44
N ARG A 9 -0.88 -22.53 -12.68
CA ARG A 9 -1.35 -21.34 -13.38
C ARG A 9 -1.06 -20.08 -12.57
N PHE A 10 -1.32 -20.10 -11.26
CA PHE A 10 -1.00 -18.98 -10.37
C PHE A 10 0.51 -18.72 -10.27
N ALA A 11 1.33 -19.77 -10.22
CA ALA A 11 2.78 -19.64 -10.23
C ALA A 11 3.28 -19.02 -11.55
N ALA A 12 2.75 -19.48 -12.69
CA ALA A 12 3.08 -18.92 -14.00
C ALA A 12 2.70 -17.44 -14.13
N TYR A 13 1.52 -17.05 -13.65
CA TYR A 13 1.11 -15.65 -13.61
C TYR A 13 2.02 -14.79 -12.73
N ARG A 14 2.44 -15.27 -11.55
CA ARG A 14 3.33 -14.50 -10.67
C ARG A 14 4.70 -14.26 -11.32
N ARG A 15 5.26 -15.27 -11.98
CA ARG A 15 6.55 -15.15 -12.70
C ARG A 15 6.57 -14.03 -13.74
N LEU A 16 5.43 -13.71 -14.36
CA LEU A 16 5.34 -12.58 -15.31
C LEU A 16 5.62 -11.22 -14.67
N PHE A 17 5.48 -11.11 -13.34
CA PHE A 17 5.61 -9.85 -12.60
C PHE A 17 6.75 -9.85 -11.59
N GLU A 18 7.44 -10.97 -11.37
CA GLU A 18 8.53 -11.12 -10.39
C GLU A 18 9.67 -10.13 -10.63
N ASP A 19 10.04 -9.87 -11.88
CA ASP A 19 11.12 -8.94 -12.24
C ASP A 19 10.65 -7.46 -12.31
N MET A 20 9.35 -7.22 -12.44
CA MET A 20 8.81 -5.89 -12.74
C MET A 20 8.26 -5.17 -11.51
N LEU A 21 7.86 -5.92 -10.47
CA LEU A 21 7.27 -5.35 -9.25
C LEU A 21 8.05 -5.79 -8.02
N SER A 22 8.71 -4.82 -7.36
CA SER A 22 9.39 -5.10 -6.10
C SER A 22 8.40 -5.56 -5.02
N ALA A 23 8.89 -6.38 -4.07
CA ALA A 23 8.09 -6.81 -2.93
C ALA A 23 7.54 -5.63 -2.12
N GLU A 24 8.31 -4.54 -2.00
CA GLU A 24 7.89 -3.29 -1.36
C GLU A 24 6.70 -2.64 -2.08
N LEU A 25 6.75 -2.57 -3.42
CA LEU A 25 5.66 -2.00 -4.21
C LEU A 25 4.39 -2.86 -4.10
N LEU A 26 4.52 -4.19 -4.16
CA LEU A 26 3.41 -5.12 -3.95
C LEU A 26 2.80 -4.98 -2.55
N GLN A 27 3.63 -4.82 -1.52
CA GLN A 27 3.16 -4.57 -0.17
C GLN A 27 2.39 -3.26 -0.10
N ARG A 28 2.90 -2.20 -0.72
CA ARG A 28 2.22 -0.91 -0.81
C ARG A 28 0.85 -1.01 -1.50
N PHE A 29 0.75 -1.75 -2.60
CA PHE A 29 -0.52 -2.04 -3.26
C PHE A 29 -1.51 -2.71 -2.31
N ARG A 30 -1.08 -3.76 -1.59
CA ARG A 30 -1.94 -4.47 -0.63
C ARG A 30 -2.43 -3.56 0.47
N GLU A 31 -1.57 -2.73 1.03
CA GLU A 31 -1.95 -1.77 2.08
C GLU A 31 -2.94 -0.73 1.58
N CYS A 32 -2.73 -0.19 0.38
CA CYS A 32 -3.65 0.76 -0.22
C CYS A 32 -5.02 0.13 -0.52
N ILE A 33 -5.04 -1.04 -1.17
CA ILE A 33 -6.27 -1.72 -1.58
C ILE A 33 -7.08 -2.16 -0.35
N ASN A 34 -6.45 -2.82 0.61
CA ASN A 34 -7.15 -3.31 1.80
C ASN A 34 -7.55 -2.19 2.76
N GLY A 35 -6.78 -1.08 2.78
CA GLY A 35 -7.06 0.08 3.62
C GLY A 35 -8.01 1.11 3.00
N GLY A 36 -8.41 0.94 1.73
CA GLY A 36 -9.18 1.95 0.99
C GLY A 36 -8.41 3.26 0.78
N PHE A 37 -7.07 3.17 0.72
CA PHE A 37 -6.17 4.31 0.54
C PHE A 37 -5.75 4.46 -0.92
N VAL A 38 -5.27 5.65 -1.25
CA VAL A 38 -4.81 5.99 -2.59
C VAL A 38 -3.35 5.58 -2.75
N LEU A 39 -3.01 5.05 -3.92
CA LEU A 39 -1.62 4.86 -4.32
C LEU A 39 -1.13 6.13 -5.03
N GLY A 40 -0.19 6.86 -4.46
CA GLY A 40 0.35 8.06 -5.11
C GLY A 40 1.40 8.80 -4.28
N SER A 41 1.68 10.05 -4.64
CA SER A 41 2.50 10.91 -3.78
C SER A 41 1.68 11.46 -2.61
N PRO A 42 2.31 11.90 -1.51
CA PRO A 42 1.59 12.55 -0.41
C PRO A 42 0.79 13.78 -0.84
N LYS A 43 1.21 14.46 -1.91
CA LYS A 43 0.43 15.57 -2.51
C LYS A 43 -0.84 15.05 -3.16
N PHE A 44 -0.74 13.99 -3.94
CA PHE A 44 -1.88 13.37 -4.61
C PHE A 44 -2.89 12.79 -3.61
N GLU A 45 -2.41 12.10 -2.58
CA GLU A 45 -3.25 11.59 -1.48
C GLU A 45 -4.09 12.72 -0.87
N ARG A 46 -3.46 13.85 -0.52
CA ARG A 46 -4.16 15.03 0.01
C ARG A 46 -5.17 15.63 -0.95
N GLN A 47 -4.86 15.69 -2.25
CA GLN A 47 -5.80 16.18 -3.26
C GLN A 47 -7.04 15.30 -3.34
N ILE A 48 -6.87 13.98 -3.41
CA ILE A 48 -8.01 13.05 -3.45
C ILE A 48 -8.78 13.06 -2.12
N ALA A 49 -8.10 13.22 -0.98
CA ALA A 49 -8.77 13.37 0.31
C ALA A 49 -9.68 14.60 0.35
N ALA A 50 -9.22 15.73 -0.19
CA ALA A 50 -10.01 16.94 -0.30
C ALA A 50 -11.22 16.76 -1.23
N MET A 51 -11.08 15.99 -2.32
CA MET A 51 -12.18 15.72 -3.26
C MET A 51 -13.24 14.78 -2.68
N ILE A 52 -12.84 13.74 -1.96
CA ILE A 52 -13.75 12.71 -1.42
C ILE A 52 -14.28 13.07 -0.03
N GLY A 53 -13.62 13.99 0.68
CA GLY A 53 -14.00 14.40 2.04
C GLY A 53 -13.60 13.38 3.12
N ARG A 54 -12.63 12.50 2.85
CA ARG A 54 -12.11 11.51 3.82
C ARG A 54 -10.61 11.30 3.66
N ARG A 55 -9.95 10.80 4.71
CA ARG A 55 -8.52 10.46 4.67
C ARG A 55 -8.25 9.33 3.67
N THR A 56 -7.22 9.50 2.85
CA THR A 56 -6.82 8.59 1.76
C THR A 56 -5.44 7.98 1.95
N TRP A 57 -4.83 8.14 3.13
CA TRP A 57 -3.55 7.55 3.50
C TRP A 57 -3.65 6.80 4.83
N LYS A 58 -2.69 5.90 5.06
CA LYS A 58 -2.59 5.12 6.28
C LYS A 58 -2.19 6.03 7.45
N GLY A 59 -2.98 6.04 8.52
CA GLY A 59 -2.61 6.73 9.75
C GLY A 59 -1.65 5.89 10.61
N ALA A 60 -1.02 6.52 11.59
CA ALA A 60 -0.31 5.81 12.66
C ALA A 60 -1.34 5.33 13.70
N PRO A 61 -1.53 4.01 13.90
CA PRO A 61 -2.37 3.51 14.98
C PRO A 61 -1.72 3.78 16.34
N GLY A 62 -2.54 4.03 17.35
CA GLY A 62 -2.09 4.26 18.73
C GLY A 62 -2.06 5.73 19.14
N ARG A 63 -1.85 5.94 20.44
CA ARG A 63 -1.71 7.29 21.00
C ARG A 63 -0.35 7.86 20.57
N PRO A 64 -0.28 9.12 20.10
CA PRO A 64 1.01 9.76 19.85
C PRO A 64 1.84 9.78 21.14
N LEU A 65 3.13 9.51 20.99
CA LEU A 65 4.08 9.58 22.10
C LEU A 65 4.10 11.01 22.65
N LYS A 66 4.12 11.18 23.98
CA LYS A 66 4.36 12.49 24.58
C LYS A 66 5.80 12.87 24.26
N GLU A 67 6.00 13.98 23.54
CA GLU A 67 7.34 14.56 23.40
C GLU A 67 7.85 14.84 24.82
N ILE A 68 8.92 14.13 25.20
CA ILE A 68 9.71 14.47 26.37
C ILE A 68 10.50 15.69 25.94
N ASP A 69 10.12 16.85 26.44
CA ASP A 69 10.88 18.08 26.24
C ASP A 69 12.32 17.79 26.69
N ALA A 70 13.25 17.84 25.74
CA ALA A 70 14.68 17.69 25.99
C ALA A 70 15.22 19.00 26.58
N ASP A 71 14.77 19.30 27.80
CA ASP A 71 15.39 20.28 28.69
C ASP A 71 16.09 19.50 29.82
N GLU A 72 17.24 18.89 29.52
CA GLU A 72 18.34 18.67 30.49
C GLU A 72 19.68 18.52 29.79
#